data_AF-A0A268BPL1-F1
#
_entry.id   AF-A0A268BPL1-F1
#
_cell.length_a   1.000
_cell.length_b   1.000
_cell.length_c   1.000
_cell.angle_alpha   90.00
_cell.angle_beta   90.00
_cell.angle_gamma   90.00
#
_symmetry.space_group_name_H-M   'P 1'
#
loop_
_entity.id
_entity.type
_entity.pdbx_description
1 polymer ?
#
loop_
_entity_poly.entity_id
_entity_poly.type
_entity_poly.pdbx_seq_one_letter_code
_entity_poly.pdbx_strand_id
1 'polypeptide(L)' 'MITIDNLLEKIEQTRSHMLSLSNNLPLTSDAVITASVQLDHLLNEYEKQIRDR' A
#
# COMPACT_ATOMS: atom_id res chain seq x y z
N MET A 1 16.68 -5.29 -8.30
CA MET A 1 15.48 -5.93 -8.86
C MET A 1 14.49 -6.06 -7.72
N ILE A 2 13.33 -5.40 -7.80
CA ILE A 2 12.29 -5.55 -6.77
C ILE A 2 11.68 -6.94 -6.99
N THR A 3 11.71 -7.79 -5.96
CA THR A 3 11.08 -9.10 -5.99
C THR A 3 9.61 -8.98 -5.58
N ILE A 4 8.81 -9.98 -5.95
CA ILE A 4 7.41 -10.08 -5.50
C ILE A 4 7.33 -10.09 -3.97
N ASP A 5 8.25 -10.78 -3.29
CA ASP A 5 8.30 -10.84 -1.83
C ASP A 5 8.55 -9.46 -1.20
N ASN A 6 9.47 -8.67 -1.77
CA ASN A 6 9.71 -7.29 -1.31
C ASN A 6 8.50 -6.38 -1.52
N LEU A 7 7.71 -6.65 -2.56
CA LEU A 7 6.50 -5.88 -2.85
C LEU A 7 5.37 -6.23 -1.89
N LEU A 8 5.18 -7.51 -1.59
CA LEU A 8 4.24 -7.99 -0.59
C LEU A 8 4.56 -7.44 0.81
N GLU A 9 5.85 -7.41 1.19
CA GLU A 9 6.28 -6.82 2.46
C GLU A 9 5.89 -5.33 2.54
N LYS A 10 6.17 -4.56 1.49
CA LYS A 10 5.79 -3.14 1.43
C LYS A 10 4.28 -2.93 1.48
N ILE A 11 3.50 -3.76 0.77
CA ILE A 11 2.04 -3.72 0.81
C ILE A 11 1.55 -3.89 2.25
N GLU A 12 2.06 -4.89 2.98
CA GLU A 12 1.62 -5.13 4.35
C GLU A 12 2.06 -4.02 5.31
N GLN A 13 3.28 -3.48 5.16
CA GLN A 13 3.76 -2.33 5.94
C GLN A 13 2.87 -1.10 5.71
N THR A 14 2.59 -0.75 4.45
CA THR A 14 1.75 0.40 4.10
C THR A 14 0.30 0.19 4.54
N ARG A 15 -0.24 -1.03 4.42
CA ARG A 15 -1.56 -1.40 4.93
C ARG A 15 -1.65 -1.22 6.44
N SER A 16 -0.68 -1.74 7.19
CA SER A 16 -0.65 -1.59 8.65
C SER A 16 -0.53 -0.12 9.07
N HIS A 17 0.26 0.67 8.34
CA HIS A 17 0.38 2.11 8.58
C HIS A 17 -0.93 2.85 8.31
N MET A 18 -1.58 2.58 7.18
CA MET A 18 -2.88 3.16 6.82
C MET A 18 -3.95 2.84 7.88
N LEU A 19 -4.02 1.59 8.36
CA LEU A 19 -4.96 1.18 9.41
C LEU A 19 -4.71 1.94 10.72
N SER A 20 -3.45 2.09 11.10
CA SER A 20 -3.07 2.89 12.27
C SER A 20 -3.52 4.35 12.10
N LEU A 21 -3.30 4.96 10.93
CA LEU A 21 -3.75 6.31 10.66
C LEU A 21 -5.28 6.43 10.67
N SER A 22 -6.01 5.52 10.03
CA SER A 22 -7.48 5.57 9.95
C SER A 22 -8.17 5.35 11.29
N ASN A 23 -7.51 4.66 12.23
CA ASN A 23 -8.02 4.51 13.59
C ASN A 23 -7.89 5.80 14.42
N ASN A 24 -6.97 6.69 14.04
CA ASN A 24 -6.63 7.89 14.81
C ASN A 24 -7.02 9.20 14.11
N LEU A 25 -7.25 9.17 12.80
CA LEU A 25 -7.54 10.33 11.96
C LEU A 25 -8.76 10.06 11.07
N PRO A 26 -9.52 11.11 10.67
CA PRO A 26 -10.55 10.97 9.65
C PRO A 26 -10.00 10.37 8.36
N LEU A 27 -10.80 9.57 7.67
CA LEU A 27 -10.41 8.96 6.38
C LEU A 27 -10.09 10.00 5.31
N THR A 28 -10.64 11.21 5.44
CA THR A 28 -10.39 12.35 4.55
C THR A 28 -9.14 13.15 4.93
N SER A 29 -8.41 12.76 5.98
CA SER A 29 -7.16 13.42 6.33
C SER A 29 -6.09 13.14 5.27
N ASP A 30 -5.25 14.14 4.99
CA ASP A 30 -4.19 14.02 3.98
C ASP A 30 -3.26 12.83 4.26
N ALA A 31 -3.01 12.52 5.54
CA ALA A 31 -2.20 11.38 5.93
C ALA A 31 -2.83 10.04 5.53
N VAL A 32 -4.13 9.85 5.80
CA VAL A 32 -4.85 8.61 5.43
C VAL A 32 -4.99 8.51 3.91
N ILE A 33 -5.31 9.62 3.22
CA ILE A 33 -5.38 9.66 1.76
C ILE A 33 -4.02 9.29 1.15
N THR A 34 -2.94 9.89 1.64
CA THR A 34 -1.57 9.60 1.14
C THR A 34 -1.20 8.14 1.32
N ALA A 35 -1.45 7.57 2.50
CA ALA A 35 -1.21 6.15 2.76
C ALA A 35 -2.06 5.24 1.87
N SER A 36 -3.32 5.61 1.62
CA SER A 36 -4.21 4.89 0.70
C SER A 36 -3.72 4.92 -0.75
N VAL A 37 -3.25 6.07 -1.24
CA VAL A 37 -2.70 6.21 -2.61
C VAL A 37 -1.43 5.39 -2.76
N GLN A 38 -0.56 5.38 -1.74
CA GLN A 38 0.63 4.54 -1.74
C GLN A 38 0.30 3.05 -1.75
N LEU A 39 -0.69 2.62 -0.96
CA LEU A 39 -1.14 1.22 -0.95
C LEU A 39 -1.68 0.79 -2.31
N ASP A 40 -2.51 1.63 -2.93
CA ASP A 40 -3.07 1.37 -4.27
C ASP A 40 -1.96 1.25 -5.33
N HIS A 41 -0.95 2.12 -5.27
CA HIS A 41 0.19 2.04 -6.18
C HIS A 41 0.93 0.70 -6.06
N LEU A 42 1.23 0.26 -4.84
CA LEU A 42 1.93 -1.01 -4.60
C LEU A 42 1.11 -2.23 -5.04
N LEU A 43 -0.21 -2.21 -4.81
CA LEU A 43 -1.13 -3.26 -5.28
C LEU A 43 -1.15 -3.33 -6.81
N ASN A 44 -1.20 -2.17 -7.48
CA ASN A 44 -1.14 -2.10 -8.95
C ASN A 44 0.20 -2.61 -9.51
N GLU A 45 1.32 -2.31 -8.85
CA GLU A 45 2.62 -2.87 -9.22
C GLU A 45 2.65 -4.40 -9.06
N TYR A 46 2.03 -4.91 -8.00
CA TYR A 46 1.98 -6.34 -7.73
C TYR A 46 1.11 -7.08 -8.74
N GLU A 47 -0.05 -6.50 -9.08
CA GLU A 47 -0.91 -7.03 -10.12
C GLU A 47 -0.21 -7.09 -11.47
N LYS A 48 0.54 -6.04 -11.86
CA LYS A 48 1.34 -6.04 -13.09
C LYS A 48 2.38 -7.17 -13.09
N GLN A 49 3.12 -7.33 -11.99
CA GLN A 49 4.14 -8.39 -11.90
C GLN A 49 3.54 -9.81 -11.95
N ILE A 50 2.31 -10.00 -11.45
CA ILE A 50 1.61 -11.28 -11.60
C ILE A 50 1.09 -11.48 -13.01
N ARG A 51 0.55 -10.43 -13.64
CA ARG A 51 -0.04 -10.49 -14.98
C ARG A 51 1.01 -10.73 -16.06
N ASP A 52 2.22 -10.22 -15.88
CA ASP A 52 3.33 -10.31 -16.84
C ASP A 52 4.20 -11.57 -16.64
N ARG A 53 3.76 -12.52 -15.78
CA ARG A 53 4.39 -13.84 -15.56
C ARG A 53 3.75 -14.92 -16.43
#